data_AF-A0A443RUB4-F1
#
_entry.id   AF-A0A443RUB4-F1
#
_cell.length_a   1.000
_cell.length_b   1.000
_cell.length_c   1.000
_cell.angle_alpha   90.00
_cell.angle_beta   90.00
_cell.angle_gamma   90.00
#
_symmetry.space_group_name_H-M   'P 1'
#
loop_
_entity.id
_entity.type
_entity.pdbx_description
1 polymer ?
#
loop_
_entity_poly.entity_id
_entity_poly.type
_entity_poly.pdbx_seq_one_letter_code
_entity_poly.pdbx_strand_id
1 'polypeptide(L)' 'MEEELITDRIVIGVRDDTLRANMLRKATLTLKEAIDMCRASESSASQSHKRKLSSIR' A
#
# COMPACT_ATOMS: atom_id res chain seq x y z
N MET A 1 -4.42 -5.85 -20.09
CA MET A 1 -3.11 -6.47 -20.31
C MET A 1 -1.95 -5.61 -19.79
N GLU A 2 -1.66 -4.41 -20.33
CA GLU A 2 -0.57 -3.58 -19.81
C GLU A 2 -0.76 -3.17 -18.34
N GLU A 3 -1.96 -2.72 -17.97
CA GLU A 3 -2.25 -2.30 -16.59
C GLU A 3 -2.19 -3.47 -15.58
N GLU A 4 -2.58 -4.67 -15.98
CA GLU A 4 -2.52 -5.87 -15.13
C GLU A 4 -1.06 -6.23 -14.82
N LEU A 5 -0.19 -6.20 -15.84
CA LEU A 5 1.24 -6.45 -15.65
C LEU A 5 1.87 -5.41 -14.72
N ILE A 6 1.51 -4.14 -14.85
CA ILE A 6 1.99 -3.09 -13.94
C ILE A 6 1.47 -3.33 -12.52
N THR A 7 0.20 -3.70 -12.38
CA THR A 7 -0.42 -4.03 -11.09
C THR A 7 0.30 -5.19 -10.41
N ASP A 8 0.59 -6.27 -11.12
CA ASP A 8 1.34 -7.40 -10.61
C ASP A 8 2.74 -6.99 -10.13
N ARG A 9 3.45 -6.14 -10.89
CA ARG A 9 4.76 -5.61 -10.48
C ARG A 9 4.69 -4.77 -9.21
N ILE A 10 3.60 -4.02 -9.01
CA ILE A 10 3.38 -3.29 -7.76
C ILE A 10 3.18 -4.28 -6.61
N VAL A 11 2.28 -5.26 -6.76
CA VAL A 11 1.94 -6.21 -5.69
C VAL A 11 3.18 -6.99 -5.23
N ILE A 12 4.01 -7.50 -6.14
CA ILE A 12 5.25 -8.22 -5.78
C ILE A 12 6.33 -7.28 -5.21
N GLY A 13 6.31 -5.99 -5.57
CA GLY A 13 7.27 -4.99 -5.11
C GLY A 13 6.97 -4.41 -3.72
N VAL A 14 5.74 -4.59 -3.22
CA VAL A 14 5.33 -4.13 -1.88
C VAL A 14 6.07 -4.95 -0.81
N ARG A 15 6.80 -4.23 0.06
CA ARG A 15 7.55 -4.83 1.20
C ARG A 15 6.70 -5.07 2.44
N ASP A 16 5.55 -4.39 2.55
CA ASP A 16 4.60 -4.58 3.64
C ASP A 16 3.72 -5.81 3.35
N ASP A 17 3.95 -6.88 4.11
CA ASP A 17 3.23 -8.15 3.95
C ASP A 17 1.72 -8.00 4.19
N THR A 18 1.31 -7.09 5.07
CA THR A 18 -0.11 -6.85 5.36
C THR A 18 -0.78 -6.15 4.18
N LEU A 19 -0.13 -5.12 3.64
CA LEU A 19 -0.60 -4.43 2.44
C LEU A 19 -0.68 -5.39 1.25
N ARG A 20 0.36 -6.21 1.04
CA ARG A 20 0.41 -7.20 -0.04
C ARG A 20 -0.70 -8.25 0.10
N ALA A 21 -0.93 -8.76 1.31
CA ALA A 21 -2.04 -9.70 1.58
C ALA A 21 -3.42 -9.06 1.30
N ASN A 22 -3.61 -7.79 1.65
CA ASN A 22 -4.85 -7.07 1.36
C ASN A 22 -5.07 -6.85 -0.14
N MET A 23 -4.02 -6.58 -0.91
CA MET A 23 -4.08 -6.50 -2.37
C MET A 23 -4.49 -7.85 -2.98
N LEU A 24 -3.86 -8.95 -2.55
CA LEU A 24 -4.15 -10.30 -3.05
C LEU A 24 -5.52 -10.85 -2.65
N ARG A 25 -6.16 -10.28 -1.61
CA ARG A 25 -7.52 -10.64 -1.19
C ARG A 25 -8.60 -10.08 -2.11
N LYS A 26 -8.30 -9.03 -2.89
CA LYS A 26 -9.28 -8.46 -3.82
C LYS A 26 -9.44 -9.37 -5.04
N ALA A 27 -10.68 -9.72 -5.37
CA ALA A 27 -11.00 -10.54 -6.54
C ALA A 27 -10.62 -9.83 -7.86
N THR A 28 -10.67 -8.50 -7.87
CA THR A 28 -10.21 -7.67 -8.99
C THR A 28 -9.50 -6.47 -8.39
N LEU A 29 -8.23 -6.28 -8.73
CA LEU A 29 -7.42 -5.16 -8.31
C LEU A 29 -7.04 -4.35 -9.54
N THR A 30 -7.50 -3.11 -9.61
CA THR A 30 -7.09 -2.20 -10.68
C THR A 30 -5.77 -1.51 -10.35
N LEU A 31 -5.05 -1.05 -11.38
CA LEU A 31 -3.82 -0.29 -11.22
C LEU A 31 -4.00 0.94 -10.33
N LYS A 32 -5.11 1.66 -10.53
CA LYS A 32 -5.46 2.84 -9.72
C LYS A 32 -5.62 2.49 -8.24
N GLU A 33 -6.36 1.42 -7.94
CA GLU A 33 -6.56 0.98 -6.56
C GLU A 33 -5.25 0.54 -5.90
N ALA A 34 -4.38 -0.16 -6.64
CA ALA A 34 -3.07 -0.54 -6.12
C ALA A 34 -2.22 0.68 -5.74
N ILE A 35 -2.21 1.71 -6.60
CA ILE A 35 -1.51 2.99 -6.34
C ILE A 35 -2.11 3.70 -5.12
N ASP A 36 -3.44 3.81 -5.06
CA ASP A 36 -4.14 4.49 -3.97
C ASP A 36 -3.90 3.78 -2.63
N MET A 37 -3.89 2.45 -2.61
CA MET A 37 -3.57 1.64 -1.44
C MET A 37 -2.12 1.85 -0.95
N CYS A 38 -1.14 1.90 -1.86
CA CYS A 38 0.25 2.20 -1.49
C CYS A 38 0.37 3.60 -0.86
N ARG A 39 -0.20 4.62 -1.50
CA ARG A 39 -0.17 6.00 -1.00
C ARG A 39 -0.85 6.14 0.37
N ALA A 40 -1.98 5.47 0.56
CA ALA A 40 -2.70 5.45 1.83
C ALA A 40 -1.86 4.79 2.94
N SER A 41 -1.18 3.67 2.64
CA SER A 41 -0.29 2.99 3.58
C SER A 41 0.89 3.88 3.99
N GLU A 42 1.57 4.48 3.01
CA GLU A 42 2.71 5.40 3.24
C GLU A 42 2.31 6.63 4.08
N SER A 43 1.14 7.22 3.79
CA SER A 43 0.60 8.35 4.55
C SER A 43 0.29 7.95 5.99
N SER A 44 -0.30 6.78 6.20
CA SER A 44 -0.65 6.25 7.53
C SER A 44 0.59 5.92 8.36
N ALA A 45 1.62 5.35 7.73
CA ALA A 45 2.91 5.09 8.36
C ALA A 45 3.59 6.40 8.79
N SER A 46 3.59 7.40 7.91
CA SER A 46 4.16 8.72 8.16
C SER A 46 3.44 9.45 9.32
N GLN A 47 2.11 9.40 9.34
CA GLN A 47 1.32 9.98 10.44
C GLN A 47 1.57 9.26 11.76
N SER A 48 1.66 7.93 11.75
CA SER A 48 1.94 7.13 12.94
C SER A 48 3.31 7.45 13.54
N HIS A 49 4.31 7.71 12.69
CA HIS A 49 5.63 8.14 13.13
C HIS A 49 5.59 9.53 13.80
N LYS A 50 4.89 10.51 13.20
CA LYS A 50 4.71 11.84 13.79
C LYS A 50 3.98 11.80 15.13
N ARG A 51 2.97 10.93 15.28
CA ARG A 51 2.20 10.80 16.54
C ARG A 51 3.02 10.21 17.69
N LYS A 52 4.00 9.32 17.42
CA LYS A 52 4.90 8.82 18.47
C LYS A 52 5.83 9.90 19.00
N LEU A 53 6.32 10.78 18.11
CA LEU A 53 7.21 11.89 18.49
C LEU A 53 6.49 12.96 19.33
N SER A 54 5.20 13.22 19.08
CA SER A 54 4.43 14.22 19.84
C SER A 54 4.03 13.78 21.25
N SER A 55 4.10 12.48 21.57
CA SER A 55 3.73 11.95 22.90
C SER A 55 4.90 11.97 23.91
N ILE A 56 6.11 12.35 23.47
CA ILE A 56 7.32 12.40 24.30
C ILE A 56 7.61 13.84 24.80
N ARG A 57 6.71 14.80 24.55
CA ARG A 57 6.84 16.17 25.06
C ARG A 57 5.90 16.46 26.21
#